data_AF-A0A9E4URT6-F1
#
_entry.id   AF-A0A9E4URT6-F1
#
_cell.length_a   1.000
_cell.length_b   1.000
_cell.length_c   1.000
_cell.angle_alpha   90.00
_cell.angle_beta   90.00
_cell.angle_gamma   90.00
#
_symmetry.space_group_name_H-M   'P 1'
#
loop_
_entity.id
_entity.type
_entity.pdbx_description
1 polymer ?
#
loop_
_entity_poly.entity_id
_entity_poly.type
_entity_poly.pdbx_seq_one_letter_code
_entity_poly.pdbx_strand_id
1 'polypeptide(L)' 'MELFRSVIFVPGNRANMLERARKFTADVVMVDLEDSVPPGEKTAARDLAKEWVPVLRREGQRVMVRVNSLDTGL' A
#
# COMPACT_ATOMS: atom_id res chain seq x y z
N MET A 1 -13.51 18.31 -8.24
CA MET A 1 -12.59 17.69 -7.25
C MET A 1 -13.18 16.34 -6.90
N GLU A 2 -12.41 15.27 -6.99
CA GLU A 2 -12.90 13.92 -6.67
C GLU A 2 -12.82 13.70 -5.16
N LEU A 3 -13.88 13.16 -4.56
CA LEU A 3 -13.97 12.93 -3.10
C LEU A 3 -13.61 11.46 -2.79
N PHE A 4 -12.62 11.25 -1.91
CA PHE A 4 -12.35 9.95 -1.30
C PHE A 4 -12.99 9.88 0.08
N ARG A 5 -14.04 9.07 0.21
CA ARG A 5 -14.80 8.85 1.45
C ARG A 5 -14.12 7.83 2.35
N SER A 6 -13.36 6.91 1.76
CA SER A 6 -12.65 5.85 2.48
C SER A 6 -11.28 5.58 1.88
N VAL A 7 -10.27 5.55 2.75
CA VAL A 7 -8.90 5.17 2.43
C VAL A 7 -8.53 4.02 3.36
N ILE A 8 -8.26 2.84 2.82
CA ILE A 8 -7.88 1.68 3.61
C ILE A 8 -6.36 1.49 3.55
N PHE A 9 -5.73 1.43 4.72
CA PHE A 9 -4.29 1.20 4.83
C PHE A 9 -3.99 -0.29 4.83
N VAL A 10 -3.04 -0.69 3.98
CA VAL A 10 -2.59 -2.08 3.81
C VAL A 10 -1.07 -2.11 3.98
N PRO A 11 -0.53 -2.77 5.02
CA PRO A 11 0.91 -2.85 5.24
C PRO A 11 1.64 -3.49 4.06
N GLY A 12 2.67 -2.82 3.53
CA GLY A 12 3.41 -3.27 2.36
C GLY A 12 4.21 -4.57 2.58
N ASN A 13 4.49 -4.93 3.83
CA ASN A 13 5.15 -6.19 4.21
C ASN A 13 4.19 -7.39 4.33
N ARG A 14 2.87 -7.20 4.18
CA ARG A 14 1.86 -8.26 4.38
C ARG A 14 1.26 -8.72 3.05
N ALA A 15 1.94 -9.66 2.39
CA ALA A 15 1.52 -10.22 1.10
C ALA A 15 0.06 -10.74 1.11
N ASN A 16 -0.35 -11.40 2.19
CA ASN A 16 -1.73 -11.89 2.36
C ASN A 16 -2.77 -10.76 2.43
N MET A 17 -2.41 -9.58 2.95
CA MET A 17 -3.30 -8.42 2.98
C MET A 17 -3.33 -7.70 1.63
N LEU A 18 -2.18 -7.60 0.95
CA LEU A 18 -2.09 -7.07 -0.42
C LEU A 18 -2.93 -7.90 -1.39
N GLU A 19 -2.89 -9.23 -1.29
CA GLU A 19 -3.76 -10.12 -2.08
C GLU A 19 -5.24 -9.87 -1.80
N ARG A 20 -5.63 -9.75 -0.52
CA ARG A 20 -7.02 -9.48 -0.13
C ARG A 20 -7.50 -8.11 -0.60
N ALA A 21 -6.60 -7.14 -0.79
CA ALA A 21 -6.94 -5.79 -1.22
C ALA A 21 -7.59 -5.74 -2.61
N ARG A 22 -7.41 -6.78 -3.44
CA ARG A 22 -8.13 -6.96 -4.72
C ARG A 22 -9.65 -6.88 -4.57
N LYS A 23 -10.18 -7.26 -3.40
CA LYS A 23 -11.62 -7.34 -3.10
C LYS A 23 -12.12 -6.22 -2.19
N PHE A 24 -11.29 -5.26 -1.82
CA PHE A 24 -11.72 -4.15 -0.98
C PHE A 24 -12.61 -3.18 -1.74
N THR A 25 -13.53 -2.55 -1.02
CA THR A 25 -14.54 -1.62 -1.54
C THR A 25 -14.28 -0.17 -1.10
N ALA A 26 -13.07 0.10 -0.57
CA ALA A 26 -12.65 1.45 -0.23
C ALA A 26 -12.40 2.28 -1.50
N ASP A 27 -12.55 3.61 -1.42
CA ASP A 27 -12.29 4.48 -2.57
C ASP A 27 -10.80 4.49 -2.95
N VAL A 28 -9.89 4.26 -1.99
CA VAL A 28 -8.44 4.11 -2.20
C VAL A 28 -7.87 2.99 -1.32
N VAL A 29 -7.05 2.13 -1.92
CA VAL A 29 -6.11 1.25 -1.20
C VAL A 29 -4.79 1.99 -1.03
N MET A 30 -4.42 2.28 0.21
CA MET A 30 -3.14 2.88 0.58
C MET A 30 -2.16 1.79 0.98
N VAL A 31 -1.25 1.43 0.08
CA VAL A 31 -0.13 0.52 0.40
C VAL A 31 0.86 1.29 1.26
N ASP A 32 1.05 0.84 2.50
CA ASP A 32 1.81 1.56 3.50
C ASP A 32 3.23 1.04 3.64
N LEU A 33 4.21 1.93 3.50
CA LEU A 33 5.63 1.65 3.75
C LEU A 33 6.12 2.31 5.04
N GLU A 34 5.28 3.09 5.74
CA GLU A 34 5.61 3.88 6.92
C GLU A 34 5.28 3.10 8.21
N ASP A 35 4.42 3.61 9.10
CA ASP A 35 4.31 3.15 10.48
C ASP A 35 3.86 1.69 10.65
N SER A 36 3.15 1.13 9.67
CA SER A 36 2.70 -0.27 9.76
C SER A 36 3.78 -1.29 9.42
N VAL A 37 4.95 -0.85 8.98
CA VAL A 37 6.08 -1.71 8.58
C VAL A 37 7.23 -1.56 9.58
N PRO A 38 7.68 -2.66 10.23
CA PRO A 38 8.86 -2.64 11.09
C PRO A 38 10.12 -2.17 10.33
N PRO A 39 11.08 -1.49 10.98
CA PRO A 39 12.29 -0.99 10.32
C PRO A 39 13.06 -2.05 9.52
N GLY A 40 13.17 -3.28 10.05
CA GLY A 40 13.86 -4.39 9.39
C GLY A 40 13.15 -4.96 8.16
N GLU A 41 11.90 -4.55 7.91
CA GLU A 41 11.09 -5.06 6.81
C GLU A 41 10.83 -4.00 5.72
N LYS A 42 11.38 -2.79 5.84
CA LYS A 42 11.14 -1.68 4.90
C LYS A 42 11.53 -2.02 3.46
N THR A 43 12.67 -2.69 3.28
CA THR A 43 13.12 -3.13 1.95
C THR A 43 12.17 -4.18 1.37
N ALA A 44 11.85 -5.21 2.14
CA ALA A 44 10.92 -6.26 1.71
C ALA A 44 9.52 -5.71 1.40
N ALA A 45 9.04 -4.75 2.20
CA ALA A 45 7.78 -4.05 1.95
C ALA A 45 7.79 -3.26 0.63
N ARG A 46 8.91 -2.61 0.31
CA ARG A 46 9.08 -1.88 -0.96
C ARG A 46 9.09 -2.83 -2.15
N ASP A 47 9.72 -4.00 -2.02
CA ASP A 47 9.74 -5.03 -3.06
C ASP A 47 8.34 -5.61 -3.31
N LEU A 48 7.62 -5.95 -2.23
CA LEU A 48 6.24 -6.42 -2.33
C LEU A 48 5.30 -5.34 -2.87
N ALA A 49 5.46 -4.07 -2.47
CA ALA A 49 4.67 -2.98 -3.04
C ALA A 49 4.91 -2.83 -4.55
N LYS A 50 6.18 -2.95 -5.00
CA LYS A 50 6.54 -2.92 -6.42
C LYS A 50 5.87 -4.05 -7.22
N GLU A 51 5.73 -5.23 -6.62
CA GLU A 51 5.04 -6.38 -7.22
C GLU A 51 3.51 -6.19 -7.26
N TRP A 52 2.90 -5.77 -6.14
CA TRP A 52 1.45 -5.80 -5.96
C TRP A 52 0.72 -4.55 -6.46
N VAL A 53 1.33 -3.36 -6.43
CA VAL A 53 0.67 -2.12 -6.88
C VAL A 53 0.20 -2.23 -8.35
N PRO A 54 1.00 -2.73 -9.31
CA PRO A 54 0.54 -2.94 -10.67
C PRO A 54 -0.60 -3.97 -10.79
N VAL A 55 -0.57 -5.04 -9.98
CA VAL A 55 -1.61 -6.07 -9.95
C VAL A 55 -2.94 -5.46 -9.51
N LEU A 56 -2.95 -4.77 -8.37
CA LEU A 56 -4.15 -4.12 -7.83
C LEU A 56 -4.74 -3.10 -8.80
N ARG A 57 -3.89 -2.27 -9.43
CA ARG A 57 -4.34 -1.29 -10.43
C ARG A 57 -4.98 -1.95 -11.65
N ARG A 58 -4.40 -3.04 -12.17
CA ARG A 58 -4.98 -3.79 -13.31
C ARG A 58 -6.34 -4.38 -12.98
N GLU A 59 -6.63 -4.60 -11.70
CA GLU A 59 -7.92 -5.13 -11.23
C GLU A 59 -8.92 -4.06 -10.83
N GLY A 60 -8.63 -2.80 -11.16
CA GLY A 60 -9.56 -1.68 -10.96
C GLY A 60 -9.48 -1.05 -9.57
N GLN A 61 -8.56 -1.49 -8.70
CA GLN A 61 -8.33 -0.80 -7.43
C GLN A 61 -7.61 0.53 -7.68
N ARG A 62 -8.07 1.59 -7.00
CA ARG A 62 -7.33 2.85 -6.93
C ARG A 62 -6.28 2.73 -5.85
N VAL A 63 -5.01 2.76 -6.25
CA VAL A 63 -3.89 2.50 -5.34
C VAL A 63 -2.99 3.72 -5.18
N MET A 64 -2.76 4.10 -3.93
CA MET A 64 -1.73 5.04 -3.50
C MET A 64 -0.69 4.32 -2.65
N VAL A 65 0.51 4.89 -2.55
CA VAL A 65 1.58 4.37 -1.70
C VAL A 65 1.95 5.44 -0.68
N ARG A 66 1.85 5.12 0.61
CA ARG A 66 2.40 5.98 1.67
C ARG A 66 3.87 5.66 1.82
N VAL A 67 4.72 6.61 1.44
CA VAL A 67 6.17 6.52 1.61
C VAL A 67 6.58 6.87 3.04
N ASN A 68 7.80 6.51 3.43
CA ASN A 68 8.36 6.98 4.69
C ASN A 68 8.56 8.50 4.66
N SER A 69 8.62 9.12 5.83
CA SER A 69 9.01 10.52 5.97
C SER A 69 10.36 10.80 5.30
N LEU A 70 10.50 12.01 4.74
CA LEU A 70 11.74 12.46 4.10
C LEU A 70 12.93 12.46 5.07
N ASP A 71 12.67 12.60 6.37
CA ASP A 71 13.69 12.65 7.41
C ASP A 71 14.30 11.27 7.74
N THR A 72 13.73 10.17 7.22
CA THR A 72 14.22 8.81 7.52
C THR A 72 15.38 8.38 6.62
N GLY A 73 15.61 9.07 5.49
CA GLY A 73 16.61 8.68 4.49
C GLY A 73 16.30 7.35 3.77
N LEU A 74 15.01 6.98 3.65
CA LEU A 74 14.55 5.69 3.09
C LEU A 74 13.94 5.81 1.71
#